data_AF-A0A955JRT7-F1
#
_entry.id   AF-A0A955JRT7-F1
#
_cell.length_a   1.000
_cell.length_b   1.000
_cell.length_c   1.000
_cell.angle_alpha   90.00
_cell.angle_beta   90.00
_cell.angle_gamma   90.00
#
_symmetry.space_group_name_H-M   'P 1'
#
loop_
_entity.id
_entity.type
_entity.pdbx_description
1 polymer ?
#
loop_
_entity_poly.entity_id
_entity_poly.type
_entity_poly.pdbx_seq_one_letter_code
_entity_poly.pdbx_strand_id
1 'polypeptide(L)'
;DLNIPNKDLLNKSTDSAALTPAIQTTLQIVFGTMGAVAVLIITIAGFQYITSNGDSQRVSKSKDAIIYALIGLAVAILAFSIVSFVLDEVFG
;
A
#
# COMPACT_ATOMS: atom_id res chain seq x y z
N ASP A 1 -16.59 48.11 -5.24
CA ASP A 1 -16.41 46.77 -5.85
C ASP A 1 -17.50 45.80 -5.42
N LEU A 2 -18.12 45.12 -6.39
CA LEU A 2 -19.05 44.03 -6.15
C LEU A 2 -18.26 42.79 -5.70
N ASN A 3 -18.45 42.34 -4.46
CA ASN A 3 -17.88 41.09 -3.96
C ASN A 3 -18.57 39.92 -4.66
N ILE A 4 -17.94 39.37 -5.71
CA ILE A 4 -18.44 38.20 -6.44
C ILE A 4 -18.24 36.95 -5.54
N PRO A 5 -19.33 36.32 -5.05
CA PRO A 5 -19.28 35.18 -4.11
C PRO A 5 -18.98 33.84 -4.82
N ASN A 6 -18.48 33.88 -6.06
CA ASN A 6 -18.41 32.71 -6.94
C ASN A 6 -16.97 32.27 -7.28
N LYS A 7 -15.94 32.91 -6.70
CA LYS A 7 -14.55 32.50 -6.89
C LYS A 7 -14.23 31.19 -6.15
N ASP A 8 -14.95 30.91 -5.07
CA ASP A 8 -14.81 29.70 -4.26
C ASP A 8 -15.45 28.47 -4.94
N LEU A 9 -16.34 28.69 -5.93
CA LEU A 9 -17.04 27.61 -6.60
C LEU A 9 -16.30 27.16 -7.87
N LEU A 10 -15.38 27.98 -8.40
CA LEU A 10 -14.51 27.63 -9.52
C LEU A 10 -13.31 26.75 -9.09
N ASN A 11 -12.90 26.85 -7.82
CA ASN A 11 -11.87 25.98 -7.24
C ASN A 11 -12.42 24.61 -6.79
N LYS A 12 -13.74 24.50 -6.67
CA LYS A 12 -14.44 23.25 -6.29
C LYS A 12 -14.77 22.35 -7.50
N SER A 13 -14.47 22.82 -8.71
CA SER A 13 -14.42 21.98 -9.92
C SER A 13 -13.00 21.58 -10.31
N THR A 14 -11.99 21.99 -9.54
CA THR A 14 -10.66 21.37 -9.57
C THR A 14 -10.75 20.08 -8.76
N ASP A 15 -11.39 19.06 -9.33
CA ASP A 15 -11.55 17.74 -8.72
C ASP A 15 -10.20 17.15 -8.27
N SER A 16 -9.06 17.58 -8.80
CA SER A 16 -7.73 17.25 -8.29
C SER A 16 -7.55 17.60 -6.81
N ALA A 17 -8.13 18.69 -6.28
CA ALA A 17 -7.99 19.09 -4.88
C ALA A 17 -8.92 18.34 -3.91
N ALA A 18 -10.00 17.71 -4.41
CA ALA A 18 -10.90 16.87 -3.62
C ALA A 18 -10.55 15.38 -3.75
N LEU A 19 -10.07 14.96 -4.92
CA LEU A 19 -9.61 13.61 -5.20
C LEU A 19 -8.22 13.35 -4.62
N THR A 20 -7.29 14.32 -4.64
CA THR A 20 -5.96 14.15 -4.02
C THR A 20 -6.03 13.82 -2.52
N PRO A 21 -6.78 14.56 -1.66
CA PRO A 21 -6.85 14.22 -0.25
C PRO A 21 -7.62 12.92 0.00
N ALA A 22 -8.66 12.61 -0.80
CA ALA A 22 -9.40 11.36 -0.68
C ALA A 22 -8.53 10.14 -1.07
N ILE A 23 -7.78 10.25 -2.16
CA ILE A 23 -6.85 9.22 -2.61
C ILE A 23 -5.69 9.10 -1.62
N GLN A 24 -5.06 10.20 -1.20
CA GLN A 24 -3.96 10.18 -0.23
C GLN A 24 -4.37 9.58 1.11
N THR A 25 -5.56 9.91 1.62
CA THR A 25 -6.12 9.33 2.84
C THR A 25 -6.39 7.83 2.68
N THR A 26 -6.98 7.43 1.55
CA THR A 26 -7.27 6.02 1.25
C THR A 26 -5.99 5.21 1.16
N LEU A 27 -4.98 5.72 0.46
CA LEU A 27 -3.67 5.06 0.33
C LEU A 27 -2.98 4.97 1.70
N GLN A 28 -2.95 6.03 2.52
CA GLN A 28 -2.35 5.97 3.85
C GLN A 28 -3.02 4.91 4.76
N ILE A 29 -4.34 4.83 4.75
CA ILE A 29 -5.09 3.85 5.56
C ILE A 29 -4.85 2.43 5.03
N VAL A 30 -4.92 2.22 3.72
CA VAL A 30 -4.72 0.90 3.09
C VAL A 30 -3.28 0.43 3.25
N PHE A 31 -2.29 1.25 2.89
CA PHE A 31 -0.87 0.87 3.04
C PHE A 31 -0.46 0.73 4.51
N GLY A 32 -0.97 1.57 5.40
CA GLY A 32 -0.68 1.46 6.84
C GLY A 32 -1.19 0.16 7.45
N THR A 33 -2.43 -0.22 7.13
CA THR A 33 -3.02 -1.49 7.62
C THR A 33 -2.41 -2.70 6.94
N MET A 34 -2.19 -2.65 5.62
CA MET A 34 -1.59 -3.75 4.84
C MET A 34 -0.14 -4.01 5.24
N GLY A 35 0.64 -2.96 5.54
CA GLY A 35 1.99 -3.08 6.07
C GLY A 35 2.03 -3.71 7.46
N ALA A 36 1.12 -3.31 8.36
CA ALA A 36 1.04 -3.89 9.70
C ALA A 36 0.67 -5.39 9.66
N VAL A 37 -0.28 -5.79 8.82
CA VAL A 37 -0.66 -7.20 8.63
C VAL A 37 0.49 -8.01 8.02
N ALA A 38 1.21 -7.44 7.04
CA ALA A 38 2.34 -8.10 6.41
C ALA A 38 3.45 -8.44 7.42
N VAL A 39 3.82 -7.48 8.30
CA VAL A 39 4.84 -7.69 9.33
C VAL A 39 4.42 -8.79 10.33
N LEU A 40 3.14 -8.85 10.71
CA LEU A 40 2.63 -9.90 11.59
C LEU A 40 2.77 -11.30 10.97
N ILE A 41 2.39 -11.46 9.70
CA ILE A 41 2.48 -12.75 8.99
C ILE A 41 3.95 -13.19 8.85
N ILE A 42 4.85 -12.26 8.49
CA ILE A 42 6.29 -12.55 8.35
C ILE A 42 6.88 -13.02 9.68
N THR A 43 6.50 -12.38 10.80
CA THR A 43 7.01 -12.72 12.13
C THR A 43 6.58 -14.13 12.55
N ILE A 44 5.30 -14.48 12.34
CA ILE A 44 4.75 -15.81 12.66
C ILE A 44 5.38 -16.89 11.77
N ALA A 45 5.53 -16.61 10.47
CA ALA A 45 6.17 -17.52 9.53
C ALA A 45 7.66 -17.73 9.85
N GLY A 46 8.38 -16.68 10.25
CA GLY A 46 9.78 -16.75 10.67
C GLY A 46 9.98 -17.62 11.91
N PHE A 47 9.12 -17.48 12.92
CA PHE A 47 9.16 -18.34 14.11
C PHE A 47 8.88 -19.80 13.78
N GLN A 48 7.87 -20.08 12.94
CA GLN A 48 7.55 -21.44 12.49
C GLN A 48 8.69 -22.07 11.68
N TYR A 49 9.40 -21.28 10.86
CA TYR A 49 10.57 -21.72 10.10
C TYR A 49 11.69 -22.21 11.03
N ILE A 50 12.02 -21.42 12.07
CA ILE A 50 13.10 -21.73 13.02
C ILE A 50 12.75 -22.94 13.88
N THR A 51 11.48 -23.10 14.27
CA THR A 51 11.05 -24.21 15.17
C THR A 51 10.91 -25.57 14.47
N SER A 52 11.00 -25.63 13.14
CA SER A 52 10.70 -26.84 12.36
C SER A 52 11.77 -27.97 12.43
N ASN A 53 12.85 -27.79 13.20
CA ASN A 53 13.73 -28.82 13.78
C ASN A 53 14.01 -30.09 12.94
N GLY A 54 14.24 -29.97 11.62
CA GLY A 54 14.78 -31.06 10.80
C GLY A 54 13.77 -31.92 10.02
N ASP A 55 12.46 -31.64 10.08
CA ASP A 55 11.50 -32.25 9.16
C ASP A 55 11.55 -31.51 7.80
N SER A 56 12.13 -32.14 6.78
CA SER A 56 12.35 -31.52 5.45
C SER A 56 11.06 -31.00 4.82
N GLN A 57 9.93 -31.63 5.12
CA GLN A 57 8.63 -31.22 4.61
C GLN A 57 8.17 -29.90 5.25
N ARG A 58 8.45 -29.70 6.54
CA ARG A 58 8.14 -28.44 7.24
C ARG A 58 9.10 -27.31 6.86
N VAL A 59 10.37 -27.64 6.63
CA VAL A 59 11.35 -26.66 6.14
C VAL A 59 10.99 -26.19 4.72
N SER A 60 10.64 -27.10 3.80
CA SER A 60 10.23 -26.72 2.44
C SER A 60 8.99 -25.83 2.46
N LYS A 61 7.95 -26.24 3.20
CA LYS A 61 6.72 -25.45 3.32
C LYS A 61 6.95 -24.07 3.91
N SER A 62 7.88 -23.95 4.86
CA SER A 62 8.23 -22.68 5.47
C SER A 62 9.10 -21.81 4.54
N LYS A 63 9.97 -22.40 3.70
CA LYS A 63 10.67 -21.67 2.63
C LYS A 63 9.71 -21.09 1.61
N ASP A 64 8.73 -21.87 1.18
CA ASP A 64 7.72 -21.40 0.22
C ASP A 64 6.90 -20.24 0.82
N ALA A 65 6.53 -20.34 2.10
CA ALA A 65 5.86 -19.25 2.81
C ALA A 65 6.70 -17.96 2.87
N ILE A 66 8.02 -18.06 3.10
CA ILE A 66 8.93 -16.91 3.06
C ILE A 66 9.01 -16.33 1.65
N ILE A 67 9.12 -17.17 0.62
CA ILE A 67 9.15 -16.73 -0.78
C ILE A 67 7.86 -15.96 -1.13
N TYR A 68 6.69 -16.49 -0.75
CA TYR A 68 5.42 -15.80 -0.99
C TYR A 68 5.32 -14.47 -0.23
N ALA A 69 5.83 -14.40 1.01
CA ALA A 69 5.87 -13.16 1.77
C ALA A 69 6.77 -12.10 1.11
N LEU A 70 7.92 -12.51 0.58
CA LEU A 70 8.83 -11.63 -0.17
C LEU A 70 8.22 -11.14 -1.48
N ILE A 71 7.49 -12.00 -2.20
CA ILE A 71 6.77 -11.62 -3.41
C ILE A 71 5.70 -10.57 -3.08
N GLY A 72 4.93 -10.76 -2.00
CA GLY A 72 3.95 -9.78 -1.55
C GLY A 72 4.56 -8.42 -1.21
N LEU A 73 5.73 -8.41 -0.55
CA LEU A 73 6.47 -7.18 -0.26
C LEU A 73 6.96 -6.49 -1.54
N ALA A 74 7.54 -7.26 -2.48
CA ALA A 74 8.01 -6.73 -3.75
C ALA A 74 6.86 -6.11 -4.56
N VAL A 75 5.71 -6.79 -4.64
CA VAL A 75 4.51 -6.29 -5.32
C VAL A 75 3.98 -5.01 -4.67
N ALA A 76 4.00 -4.90 -3.33
CA ALA A 76 3.57 -3.68 -2.64
C ALA A 76 4.43 -2.46 -3.00
N ILE A 77 5.76 -2.65 -3.08
CA ILE A 77 6.71 -1.60 -3.48
C ILE A 77 6.47 -1.18 -4.94
N LEU A 78 6.26 -2.15 -5.84
CA LEU A 78 5.96 -1.89 -7.24
C LEU A 78 4.62 -1.17 -7.43
N ALA A 79 3.60 -1.58 -6.68
CA ALA A 79 2.28 -0.94 -6.69
C ALA A 79 2.37 0.54 -6.29
N PHE A 80 3.19 0.88 -5.29
CA PHE A 80 3.41 2.28 -4.90
C PHE A 80 3.99 3.13 -6.04
N SER A 81 4.96 2.58 -6.79
CA SER A 81 5.55 3.28 -7.95
C SER A 81 4.51 3.51 -9.05
N ILE A 82 3.70 2.49 -9.36
CA ILE A 82 2.65 2.60 -10.39
C ILE A 82 1.59 3.63 -10.00
N VAL A 83 1.12 3.60 -8.74
CA VAL A 83 0.11 4.55 -8.26
C VAL A 83 0.66 5.97 -8.32
N SER A 84 1.90 6.19 -7.86
CA SER A 84 2.53 7.52 -7.91
C SER A 84 2.68 8.03 -9.34
N PHE A 85 3.01 7.15 -10.30
CA PHE A 85 3.10 7.49 -11.72
C PHE A 85 1.73 7.87 -12.31
N VAL A 86 0.68 7.09 -12.04
CA VAL A 86 -0.67 7.41 -12.52
C VAL A 86 -1.17 8.73 -11.93
N LEU A 87 -0.83 9.03 -10.68
CA LEU A 87 -1.20 10.30 -10.06
C LEU A 87 -0.51 11.49 -10.74
N ASP A 88 0.77 11.37 -11.05
CA ASP A 88 1.55 12.41 -11.72
C ASP A 88 1.10 12.61 -13.17
N GLU A 89 0.84 11.54 -13.92
CA GLU A 89 0.42 11.59 -15.33
C GLU A 89 -1.03 12.08 -15.51
N VAL A 90 -1.93 11.77 -14.57
CA VAL A 90 -3.36 12.11 -14.68
C VAL A 90 -3.71 13.45 -14.01
N PHE A 91 -3.00 13.84 -12.96
CA PHE A 91 -3.27 15.07 -12.21
C PHE A 91 -2.17 16.14 -12.32
N GLY A 92 -1.04 15.83 -12.96
CA GLY A 92 0.00 16.78 -13.34
C GLY A 92 -0.33 17.62 -14.56
#